data_AF-A0A3G1KQT1-F1
#
_entry.id   AF-A0A3G1KQT1-F1
#
_cell.length_a   1.000
_cell.length_b   1.000
_cell.length_c   1.000
_cell.angle_alpha   90.00
_cell.angle_beta   90.00
_cell.angle_gamma   90.00
#
_symmetry.space_group_name_H-M   'P 1'
#
loop_
_entity.id
_entity.type
_entity.pdbx_description
1 polymer ?
#
loop_
_entity_poly.entity_id
_entity_poly.type
_entity_poly.pdbx_seq_one_letter_code
_entity_poly.pdbx_strand_id
1 'polypeptide(L)'
;MGRKSLLFWSFIILFALSSTFLGGCRKGAEKKPAPSQGKQETSQKPKEPKELTAINKEIESILKETEKKLALQDKTVGAASQNKQDQESKTSSQPGDKKQESQQKKEEKKSPEKTLQDWSKEEKAMENIHKKWNSLETSAVKAGAADSLIEAFETDLDRLTGEIMKKSILGTRNAANELYGNSTKIAKLYQTNNPPDVDMMKYFTRKSLLNMEEDQWEGARKSVQDLETQWDKVKPMMDEKTAKLIAPTDYSIHDFARSIEQKNKDVAQIKGEIVLTNIDRLTKEIQKAQQK
;
A
#
# COMPACT_ATOMS: atom_id res chain seq x y z
N MET A 1 -11.49 11.05 -59.91
CA MET A 1 -10.70 11.57 -61.07
C MET A 1 -11.07 13.02 -61.30
N GLY A 2 -10.11 13.94 -61.14
CA GLY A 2 -10.08 15.33 -61.66
C GLY A 2 -11.22 16.29 -61.26
N ARG A 3 -11.04 17.58 -61.01
CA ARG A 3 -9.90 18.49 -61.16
C ARG A 3 -10.36 19.87 -60.63
N LYS A 4 -9.44 20.62 -59.99
CA LYS A 4 -9.31 22.11 -59.93
C LYS A 4 -10.35 22.87 -59.06
N SER A 5 -10.02 23.57 -57.97
CA SER A 5 -8.98 24.59 -57.64
C SER A 5 -9.34 26.04 -58.05
N LEU A 6 -9.45 26.90 -57.00
CA LEU A 6 -9.10 28.33 -56.88
C LEU A 6 -9.83 29.41 -57.72
N LEU A 7 -10.57 30.29 -57.03
CA LEU A 7 -10.70 31.76 -57.23
C LEU A 7 -11.20 32.36 -55.89
N PHE A 8 -10.39 32.90 -54.96
CA PHE A 8 -9.80 34.24 -54.87
C PHE A 8 -10.73 35.45 -55.16
N TRP A 9 -10.91 36.26 -54.11
CA TRP A 9 -10.82 37.74 -54.06
C TRP A 9 -12.11 38.61 -53.92
N SER A 10 -12.25 39.15 -52.69
CA SER A 10 -12.47 40.56 -52.31
C SER A 10 -13.48 41.46 -53.04
N PHE A 11 -14.51 41.90 -52.29
CA PHE A 11 -15.09 43.25 -52.27
C PHE A 11 -15.54 43.50 -50.81
N ILE A 12 -14.98 44.40 -49.97
CA ILE A 12 -14.97 45.88 -49.98
C ILE A 12 -16.42 46.43 -50.10
N ILE A 13 -17.03 47.28 -49.25
CA ILE A 13 -16.67 48.12 -48.08
C ILE A 13 -17.99 48.77 -47.54
N LEU A 14 -18.02 49.15 -46.25
CA LEU A 14 -18.83 50.20 -45.54
C LEU A 14 -20.38 50.28 -45.60
N PHE A 15 -21.01 50.35 -44.41
CA PHE A 15 -21.79 51.50 -43.88
C PHE A 15 -22.16 51.21 -42.40
N ALA A 16 -21.44 51.74 -41.40
CA ALA A 16 -21.59 53.05 -40.73
C ALA A 16 -22.79 53.18 -39.76
N LEU A 17 -22.44 53.13 -38.46
CA LEU A 17 -22.95 53.81 -37.25
C LEU A 17 -24.37 54.41 -37.21
N SER A 18 -25.11 54.07 -36.12
CA SER A 18 -25.91 55.05 -35.36
C SER A 18 -26.24 54.52 -33.95
N SER A 19 -26.12 55.40 -32.96
CA SER A 19 -26.02 55.15 -31.52
C SER A 19 -27.36 55.15 -30.75
N THR A 20 -27.32 54.44 -29.61
CA THR A 20 -28.00 54.70 -28.31
C THR A 20 -29.53 54.78 -28.22
N PHE A 21 -30.11 53.88 -27.40
CA PHE A 21 -31.08 54.24 -26.35
C PHE A 21 -30.96 53.27 -25.17
N LEU A 22 -30.74 53.84 -23.97
CA LEU A 22 -30.90 53.20 -22.66
C LEU A 22 -32.38 53.27 -22.26
N GLY A 23 -32.89 52.20 -21.65
CA GLY A 23 -34.19 52.16 -21.00
C GLY A 23 -34.50 50.76 -20.49
N GLY A 24 -34.27 50.53 -19.19
CA GLY A 24 -34.43 49.21 -18.56
C GLY A 24 -35.86 48.91 -18.09
N CYS A 25 -36.16 47.62 -17.93
CA CYS A 25 -37.01 47.13 -16.83
C CYS A 25 -36.72 45.66 -16.50
N ARG A 26 -36.81 45.37 -15.20
CA ARG A 26 -36.39 44.14 -14.50
C ARG A 26 -37.29 42.94 -14.82
N LYS A 27 -36.70 41.76 -15.04
CA LYS A 27 -37.26 40.46 -14.63
C LYS A 27 -36.13 39.60 -14.07
N GLY A 28 -36.35 39.08 -12.86
CA GLY A 28 -35.40 38.25 -12.14
C GLY A 28 -35.15 36.92 -12.84
N ALA A 29 -33.88 36.54 -12.87
CA ALA A 29 -33.43 35.19 -13.15
C ALA A 29 -32.49 34.78 -12.02
N GLU A 30 -32.81 33.68 -11.36
CA GLU A 30 -32.03 33.04 -10.32
C GLU A 30 -30.61 32.73 -10.84
N LYS A 31 -29.60 33.20 -10.09
CA LYS A 31 -28.22 32.76 -10.30
C LYS A 31 -28.07 31.34 -9.77
N LYS A 32 -27.85 30.37 -10.64
CA LYS A 32 -27.11 29.15 -10.29
C LYS A 32 -25.70 29.56 -9.80
N PRO A 33 -25.14 28.92 -8.76
CA PRO A 33 -23.76 29.19 -8.39
C PRO A 33 -22.82 28.77 -9.52
N ALA A 34 -21.93 29.69 -9.91
CA ALA A 34 -20.84 29.40 -10.84
C ALA A 34 -19.90 28.35 -10.21
N PRO A 35 -19.27 27.47 -11.02
CA PRO A 35 -18.22 26.59 -10.52
C PRO A 35 -17.09 27.47 -10.02
N SER A 36 -16.69 27.29 -8.77
CA SER A 36 -15.50 27.93 -8.20
C SER A 36 -14.30 27.58 -9.08
N GLN A 37 -13.83 28.58 -9.84
CA GLN A 37 -12.55 28.55 -10.51
C GLN A 37 -11.49 28.24 -9.46
N GLY A 38 -10.82 27.10 -9.65
CA GLY A 38 -9.70 26.68 -8.82
C GLY A 38 -8.66 27.78 -8.78
N LYS A 39 -8.47 28.36 -7.59
CA LYS A 39 -7.23 29.06 -7.28
C LYS A 39 -6.14 27.99 -7.33
N GLN A 40 -5.26 28.10 -8.32
CA GLN A 40 -3.88 27.64 -8.16
C GLN A 40 -3.28 28.46 -7.01
N GLU A 41 -3.40 27.95 -5.79
CA GLU A 41 -2.44 28.31 -4.76
C GLU A 41 -1.23 27.40 -4.93
N THR A 42 -0.07 28.02 -5.08
CA THR A 42 1.22 27.41 -4.80
C THR A 42 1.25 27.05 -3.32
N SER A 43 0.61 25.94 -2.93
CA SER A 43 0.46 25.54 -1.53
C SER A 43 1.30 24.30 -1.25
N GLN A 44 2.30 24.46 -0.38
CA GLN A 44 2.99 23.34 0.23
C GLN A 44 1.96 22.36 0.80
N LYS A 45 2.18 21.05 0.59
CA LYS A 45 1.26 20.02 1.09
C LYS A 45 0.99 20.20 2.59
N PRO A 46 -0.24 19.96 3.09
CA PRO A 46 -0.53 20.01 4.52
C PRO A 46 0.28 18.98 5.30
N LYS A 47 0.43 19.19 6.62
CA LYS A 47 1.04 18.19 7.51
C LYS A 47 0.17 16.93 7.58
N GLU A 48 0.80 15.76 7.61
CA GLU A 48 0.12 14.48 7.76
C GLU A 48 -0.75 14.43 9.04
N PRO A 49 -2.03 14.01 8.95
CA PRO A 49 -2.89 13.79 10.10
C PRO A 49 -2.44 12.55 10.88
N LYS A 50 -2.55 12.60 12.22
CA LYS A 50 -2.11 11.50 13.09
C LYS A 50 -2.90 10.21 12.83
N GLU A 51 -4.13 10.35 12.37
CA GLU A 51 -5.05 9.28 12.00
C GLU A 51 -4.47 8.43 10.87
N LEU A 52 -3.83 9.03 9.87
CA LEU A 52 -3.21 8.29 8.77
C LEU A 52 -2.08 7.41 9.27
N THR A 53 -1.16 7.98 10.06
CA THR A 53 -0.07 7.21 10.67
C THR A 53 -0.60 6.09 11.58
N ALA A 54 -1.69 6.35 12.30
CA ALA A 54 -2.31 5.35 13.18
C ALA A 54 -2.97 4.22 12.39
N ILE A 55 -3.71 4.54 11.32
CA ILE A 55 -4.30 3.55 10.40
C ILE A 55 -3.20 2.67 9.80
N ASN A 56 -2.10 3.26 9.32
CA ASN A 56 -0.99 2.49 8.75
C ASN A 56 -0.38 1.51 9.76
N LYS A 57 -0.30 1.87 11.04
CA LYS A 57 0.17 0.96 12.10
C LYS A 57 -0.78 -0.21 12.34
N GLU A 58 -2.09 0.03 12.32
CA GLU A 58 -3.10 -1.04 12.47
C GLU A 58 -3.05 -1.99 11.27
N ILE A 59 -2.93 -1.46 10.04
CA ILE A 59 -2.79 -2.26 8.82
C ILE A 59 -1.54 -3.15 8.88
N GLU A 60 -0.39 -2.57 9.25
CA GLU A 60 0.86 -3.33 9.42
C GLU A 60 0.75 -4.40 10.52
N SER A 61 -0.02 -4.13 11.58
CA SER A 61 -0.30 -5.14 12.61
C SER A 61 -1.08 -6.32 12.03
N ILE A 62 -2.09 -6.08 11.20
CA ILE A 62 -2.87 -7.14 10.54
C ILE A 62 -1.99 -7.94 9.58
N LEU A 63 -1.17 -7.26 8.76
CA LEU A 63 -0.23 -7.92 7.85
C LEU A 63 0.76 -8.83 8.61
N LYS A 64 1.27 -8.38 9.76
CA LYS A 64 2.18 -9.16 10.60
C LYS A 64 1.50 -10.37 11.25
N GLU A 65 0.28 -10.23 11.76
CA GLU A 65 -0.42 -11.37 12.37
C GLU A 65 -0.84 -12.40 11.30
N THR A 66 -1.26 -11.97 10.11
CA THR A 66 -1.55 -12.88 8.99
C THR A 66 -0.29 -13.60 8.49
N GLU A 67 0.85 -12.93 8.37
CA GLU A 67 2.14 -13.56 8.07
C GLU A 67 2.51 -14.63 9.11
N LYS A 68 2.37 -14.31 10.40
CA LYS A 68 2.59 -15.27 11.49
C LYS A 68 1.67 -16.49 11.37
N LYS A 69 0.39 -16.29 11.01
CA LYS A 69 -0.56 -17.39 10.81
C LYS A 69 -0.18 -18.27 9.62
N LEU A 70 0.23 -17.68 8.49
CA LEU A 70 0.71 -18.43 7.32
C LEU A 70 1.92 -19.31 7.67
N ALA A 71 2.92 -18.73 8.35
CA ALA A 71 4.11 -19.47 8.78
C ALA A 71 3.82 -20.62 9.75
N LEU A 72 2.69 -20.57 10.48
CA LEU A 72 2.22 -21.67 11.33
C LEU A 72 1.46 -22.73 10.52
N GLN A 73 0.64 -22.30 9.55
CA GLN A 73 -0.12 -23.18 8.67
C GLN A 73 0.80 -24.12 7.88
N ASP A 74 1.87 -23.59 7.30
CA ASP A 74 2.87 -24.35 6.53
C ASP A 74 3.55 -25.43 7.38
N LYS A 75 3.86 -25.11 8.65
CA LYS A 75 4.47 -26.06 9.60
C LYS A 75 3.50 -27.16 10.02
N THR A 76 2.21 -26.86 10.14
CA THR A 76 1.21 -27.87 10.49
C THR A 76 0.88 -28.83 9.35
N VAL A 77 0.90 -28.35 8.09
CA VAL A 77 0.70 -29.19 6.90
C VAL A 77 1.93 -30.05 6.60
N GLY A 78 3.14 -29.52 6.80
CA GLY A 78 4.39 -30.29 6.63
C GLY A 78 4.56 -31.46 7.62
N ALA A 79 4.03 -31.34 8.84
CA ALA A 79 4.06 -32.42 9.84
C ALA A 79 3.11 -33.58 9.52
N ALA A 80 2.08 -33.38 8.71
CA ALA A 80 1.13 -34.42 8.31
C ALA A 80 1.63 -35.32 7.17
N SER A 81 2.65 -34.89 6.41
CA SER A 81 3.19 -35.63 5.25
C SER A 81 4.45 -36.46 5.55
N GLN A 82 4.92 -36.53 6.80
CA GLN A 82 6.18 -37.20 7.12
C GLN A 82 6.12 -38.22 8.28
N ASN A 83 4.93 -38.71 8.65
CA ASN A 83 4.81 -39.76 9.68
C ASN A 83 4.13 -41.02 9.15
N LYS A 84 4.84 -41.72 8.24
CA LYS A 84 4.77 -43.17 8.04
C LYS A 84 6.17 -43.68 7.71
N GLN A 85 7.05 -43.70 8.70
CA GLN A 85 7.98 -44.82 8.95
C GLN A 85 8.85 -44.53 10.18
N ASP A 86 8.59 -45.34 11.20
CA ASP A 86 9.55 -46.08 11.99
C ASP A 86 9.38 -45.93 13.50
N GLN A 87 9.09 -47.09 14.07
CA GLN A 87 8.86 -47.41 15.47
C GLN A 87 10.12 -48.10 16.01
N GLU A 88 10.31 -48.02 17.33
CA GLU A 88 11.30 -48.71 18.18
C GLU A 88 12.74 -48.15 18.19
N SER A 89 13.36 -47.78 19.32
CA SER A 89 13.34 -48.38 20.68
C SER A 89 13.86 -47.42 21.79
N LYS A 90 13.26 -47.53 23.00
CA LYS A 90 13.83 -47.59 24.40
C LYS A 90 15.29 -47.09 24.67
N THR A 91 15.72 -46.50 25.81
CA THR A 91 15.20 -46.24 27.18
C THR A 91 16.28 -45.50 28.03
N SER A 92 15.85 -44.68 29.01
CA SER A 92 16.45 -44.37 30.36
C SER A 92 17.48 -43.23 30.62
N SER A 93 17.01 -42.25 31.43
CA SER A 93 17.54 -41.65 32.70
C SER A 93 18.92 -40.96 32.72
N GLN A 94 19.24 -39.86 33.43
CA GLN A 94 18.69 -39.11 34.58
C GLN A 94 19.37 -37.68 34.61
N PRO A 95 19.24 -36.78 35.64
CA PRO A 95 19.08 -35.33 35.44
C PRO A 95 20.30 -34.49 35.91
N GLY A 96 20.40 -33.25 35.42
CA GLY A 96 21.42 -32.30 35.84
C GLY A 96 20.85 -30.89 36.00
N ASP A 97 20.75 -30.46 37.25
CA ASP A 97 20.43 -29.12 37.73
C ASP A 97 21.34 -28.03 37.13
N LYS A 98 20.75 -26.91 36.70
CA LYS A 98 21.20 -25.55 37.08
C LYS A 98 20.24 -24.45 36.59
N LYS A 99 19.75 -23.71 37.58
CA LYS A 99 19.10 -22.39 37.47
C LYS A 99 19.85 -21.45 36.53
N GLN A 100 19.10 -20.74 35.68
CA GLN A 100 19.31 -19.30 35.55
C GLN A 100 18.00 -18.57 35.23
N GLU A 101 17.66 -17.69 36.15
CA GLU A 101 16.54 -16.77 36.16
C GLU A 101 16.74 -15.73 35.05
N SER A 102 15.80 -15.69 34.09
CA SER A 102 15.59 -14.52 33.26
C SER A 102 14.10 -14.22 33.24
N GLN A 103 13.75 -13.02 33.68
CA GLN A 103 12.41 -12.45 33.59
C GLN A 103 12.06 -12.26 32.12
N GLN A 104 11.61 -13.32 31.46
CA GLN A 104 10.86 -13.23 30.22
C GLN A 104 9.38 -13.03 30.59
N LYS A 105 8.84 -11.89 30.15
CA LYS A 105 7.42 -11.67 29.93
C LYS A 105 6.79 -13.00 29.48
N LYS A 106 5.90 -13.56 30.32
CA LYS A 106 5.04 -14.69 29.94
C LYS A 106 4.17 -14.26 28.77
N GLU A 107 4.69 -14.38 27.55
CA GLU A 107 3.83 -14.75 26.44
C GLU A 107 3.48 -16.22 26.71
N GLU A 108 2.26 -16.47 27.21
CA GLU A 108 1.67 -17.79 27.15
C GLU A 108 1.89 -18.33 25.73
N LYS A 109 2.69 -19.39 25.60
CA LYS A 109 2.79 -20.15 24.36
C LYS A 109 1.41 -20.74 24.07
N LYS A 110 0.55 -19.97 23.39
CA LYS A 110 -0.68 -20.48 22.79
C LYS A 110 -0.27 -21.61 21.84
N SER A 111 -1.03 -22.71 21.83
CA SER A 111 -0.82 -23.76 20.84
C SER A 111 -0.93 -23.17 19.42
N PRO A 112 -0.26 -23.78 18.41
CA PRO A 112 -0.36 -23.32 17.02
C PRO A 112 -1.81 -23.22 16.54
N GLU A 113 -2.64 -24.19 16.90
CA GLU A 113 -4.08 -24.21 16.58
C GLU A 113 -4.84 -23.04 17.22
N LYS A 114 -4.60 -22.76 18.51
CA LYS A 114 -5.20 -21.60 19.20
C LYS A 114 -4.75 -20.27 18.58
N THR A 115 -3.54 -20.21 18.03
CA THR A 115 -3.03 -19.02 17.35
C THR A 115 -3.66 -18.83 15.97
N LEU A 116 -3.91 -19.91 15.23
CA LEU A 116 -4.60 -19.85 13.93
C LEU A 116 -6.07 -19.39 14.10
N GLN A 117 -6.74 -19.84 15.16
CA GLN A 117 -8.15 -19.52 15.44
C GLN A 117 -8.39 -18.20 16.19
N ASP A 118 -7.34 -17.56 16.71
CA ASP A 118 -7.44 -16.28 17.43
C ASP A 118 -7.36 -15.09 16.47
N TRP A 119 -8.49 -14.44 16.22
CA TRP A 119 -8.62 -13.26 15.32
C TRP A 119 -8.80 -11.95 16.09
N SER A 120 -8.68 -11.97 17.42
CA SER A 120 -9.00 -10.83 18.28
C SER A 120 -8.14 -9.60 18.01
N LYS A 121 -6.90 -9.79 17.54
CA LYS A 121 -6.00 -8.68 17.20
C LYS A 121 -6.42 -8.03 15.88
N GLU A 122 -6.69 -8.84 14.87
CA GLU A 122 -7.13 -8.37 13.56
C GLU A 122 -8.48 -7.67 13.66
N GLU A 123 -9.44 -8.23 14.40
CA GLU A 123 -10.73 -7.61 14.69
C GLU A 123 -10.57 -6.25 15.38
N LYS A 124 -9.75 -6.18 16.43
CA LYS A 124 -9.49 -4.91 17.14
C LYS A 124 -8.82 -3.87 16.26
N ALA A 125 -7.84 -4.28 15.45
CA ALA A 125 -7.15 -3.39 14.51
C ALA A 125 -8.13 -2.87 13.44
N MET A 126 -8.97 -3.75 12.89
CA MET A 126 -10.03 -3.38 11.94
C MET A 126 -11.02 -2.37 12.55
N GLU A 127 -11.47 -2.57 13.78
CA GLU A 127 -12.36 -1.60 14.45
C GLU A 127 -11.69 -0.24 14.63
N ASN A 128 -10.41 -0.24 14.99
CA ASN A 128 -9.64 0.99 15.15
C ASN A 128 -9.48 1.74 13.83
N ILE A 129 -9.32 1.03 12.71
CA ILE A 129 -9.25 1.63 11.38
C ILE A 129 -10.57 2.32 11.05
N HIS A 130 -11.71 1.62 11.19
CA HIS A 130 -13.05 2.19 10.99
C HIS A 130 -13.29 3.46 11.81
N LYS A 131 -12.96 3.42 13.11
CA LYS A 131 -13.12 4.58 14.01
C LYS A 131 -12.27 5.79 13.57
N LYS A 132 -11.08 5.54 13.01
CA LYS A 132 -10.16 6.59 12.58
C LYS A 132 -10.46 7.10 11.18
N TRP A 133 -11.03 6.25 10.32
CA TRP A 133 -11.35 6.60 8.94
C TRP A 133 -12.23 7.85 8.86
N ASN A 134 -13.30 7.93 9.66
CA ASN A 134 -14.20 9.09 9.67
C ASN A 134 -13.49 10.45 9.85
N SER A 135 -12.43 10.50 10.68
CA SER A 135 -11.62 11.71 10.87
C SER A 135 -10.61 11.91 9.73
N LEU A 136 -9.99 10.83 9.26
CA LEU A 136 -9.06 10.87 8.13
C LEU A 136 -9.74 11.29 6.83
N GLU A 137 -10.93 10.77 6.54
CA GLU A 137 -11.71 11.05 5.33
C GLU A 137 -11.94 12.56 5.17
N THR A 138 -12.44 13.22 6.23
CA THR A 138 -12.60 14.67 6.27
C THR A 138 -11.30 15.40 5.97
N SER A 139 -10.18 14.91 6.50
CA SER A 139 -8.85 15.48 6.28
C SER A 139 -8.35 15.26 4.86
N ALA A 140 -8.63 14.09 4.28
CA ALA A 140 -8.23 13.69 2.93
C ALA A 140 -8.99 14.50 1.88
N VAL A 141 -10.31 14.66 2.06
CA VAL A 141 -11.15 15.51 1.20
C VAL A 141 -10.67 16.96 1.24
N LYS A 142 -10.37 17.51 2.43
CA LYS A 142 -9.78 18.86 2.56
C LYS A 142 -8.41 18.98 1.88
N ALA A 143 -7.63 17.91 1.84
CA ALA A 143 -6.34 17.85 1.16
C ALA A 143 -6.46 17.59 -0.36
N GLY A 144 -7.69 17.52 -0.90
CA GLY A 144 -7.96 17.36 -2.33
C GLY A 144 -7.94 15.91 -2.81
N ALA A 145 -8.21 14.94 -1.93
CA ALA A 145 -8.45 13.57 -2.36
C ALA A 145 -9.61 13.51 -3.37
N ALA A 146 -9.40 12.80 -4.47
CA ALA A 146 -10.47 12.52 -5.42
C ALA A 146 -11.48 11.54 -4.81
N ASP A 147 -12.76 11.69 -5.14
CA ASP A 147 -13.84 10.82 -4.67
C ASP A 147 -13.53 9.33 -4.92
N SER A 148 -12.92 9.01 -6.07
CA SER A 148 -12.53 7.64 -6.41
C SER A 148 -11.45 7.06 -5.47
N LEU A 149 -10.61 7.89 -4.86
CA LEU A 149 -9.61 7.44 -3.88
C LEU A 149 -10.27 7.18 -2.52
N ILE A 150 -11.24 8.00 -2.14
CA ILE A 150 -12.06 7.81 -0.93
C ILE A 150 -12.85 6.50 -1.05
N GLU A 151 -13.58 6.32 -2.16
CA GLU A 151 -14.36 5.12 -2.44
C GLU A 151 -13.49 3.86 -2.48
N ALA A 152 -12.29 3.93 -3.08
CA ALA A 152 -11.36 2.81 -3.10
C ALA A 152 -10.86 2.43 -1.71
N PHE A 153 -10.58 3.42 -0.84
CA PHE A 153 -10.20 3.15 0.55
C PHE A 153 -11.33 2.46 1.31
N GLU A 154 -12.56 2.96 1.19
CA GLU A 154 -13.74 2.39 1.87
C GLU A 154 -14.04 0.98 1.40
N THR A 155 -14.00 0.76 0.08
CA THR A 155 -14.20 -0.58 -0.51
C THR A 155 -13.18 -1.59 0.02
N ASP A 156 -11.91 -1.20 0.13
CA ASP A 156 -10.87 -2.09 0.67
C ASP A 156 -11.00 -2.30 2.19
N LEU A 157 -11.49 -1.30 2.92
CA LEU A 157 -11.78 -1.42 4.35
C LEU A 157 -12.96 -2.38 4.61
N ASP A 158 -14.03 -2.27 3.84
CA ASP A 158 -15.17 -3.19 3.90
C ASP A 158 -14.77 -4.63 3.52
N ARG A 159 -13.94 -4.77 2.49
CA ARG A 159 -13.37 -6.07 2.11
C ARG A 159 -12.52 -6.65 3.23
N LEU A 160 -11.68 -5.84 3.86
CA LEU A 160 -10.87 -6.27 5.01
C LEU A 160 -11.76 -6.78 6.15
N THR A 161 -12.82 -6.05 6.50
CA THR A 161 -13.82 -6.50 7.48
C THR A 161 -14.41 -7.85 7.08
N GLY A 162 -14.86 -7.99 5.83
CA GLY A 162 -15.43 -9.24 5.32
C GLY A 162 -14.47 -10.43 5.43
N GLU A 163 -13.20 -10.27 5.05
CA GLU A 163 -12.22 -11.35 5.08
C GLU A 163 -11.79 -11.74 6.50
N ILE A 164 -11.73 -10.78 7.44
CA ILE A 164 -11.49 -11.05 8.87
C ILE A 164 -12.66 -11.86 9.45
N MET A 165 -13.90 -11.47 9.15
CA MET A 165 -15.10 -12.20 9.62
C MET A 165 -15.17 -13.62 9.05
N LYS A 166 -14.75 -13.81 7.79
CA LYS A 166 -14.61 -15.14 7.18
C LYS A 166 -13.42 -15.95 7.71
N LYS A 167 -12.54 -15.33 8.52
CA LYS A 167 -11.29 -15.92 9.00
C LYS A 167 -10.38 -16.39 7.85
N SER A 168 -10.40 -15.66 6.74
CA SER A 168 -9.60 -15.94 5.56
C SER A 168 -8.21 -15.33 5.71
N ILE A 169 -7.18 -16.14 5.97
CA ILE A 169 -5.81 -15.64 6.21
C ILE A 169 -5.27 -14.91 4.97
N LEU A 170 -5.31 -15.56 3.80
CA LEU A 170 -4.84 -14.97 2.54
C LEU A 170 -5.72 -13.79 2.11
N GLY A 171 -7.04 -13.91 2.21
CA GLY A 171 -7.96 -12.82 1.87
C GLY A 171 -7.75 -11.59 2.76
N THR A 172 -7.55 -11.79 4.07
CA THR A 172 -7.24 -10.71 5.02
C THR A 172 -5.91 -10.05 4.68
N ARG A 173 -4.87 -10.84 4.40
CA ARG A 173 -3.54 -10.31 4.03
C ARG A 173 -3.60 -9.49 2.74
N ASN A 174 -4.35 -9.98 1.74
CA ASN A 174 -4.59 -9.27 0.48
C ASN A 174 -5.36 -7.96 0.71
N ALA A 175 -6.49 -8.01 1.42
CA ALA A 175 -7.30 -6.84 1.74
C ALA A 175 -6.53 -5.76 2.52
N ALA A 176 -5.75 -6.18 3.52
CA ALA A 176 -4.89 -5.28 4.28
C ALA A 176 -3.82 -4.63 3.38
N ASN A 177 -3.25 -5.36 2.42
CA ASN A 177 -2.25 -4.80 1.51
C ASN A 177 -2.85 -3.78 0.53
N GLU A 178 -4.04 -4.01 -0.02
CA GLU A 178 -4.70 -3.01 -0.88
C GLU A 178 -5.09 -1.76 -0.08
N LEU A 179 -5.60 -1.93 1.14
CA LEU A 179 -5.88 -0.81 2.04
C LEU A 179 -4.62 0.01 2.36
N TYR A 180 -3.47 -0.65 2.56
CA TYR A 180 -2.15 0.00 2.71
C TYR A 180 -1.75 0.80 1.45
N GLY A 181 -2.02 0.26 0.26
CA GLY A 181 -1.78 0.97 -1.00
C GLY A 181 -2.61 2.25 -1.11
N ASN A 182 -3.89 2.19 -0.76
CA ASN A 182 -4.76 3.37 -0.78
C ASN A 182 -4.43 4.38 0.33
N SER A 183 -4.06 3.91 1.53
CA SER A 183 -3.58 4.81 2.59
C SER A 183 -2.30 5.55 2.17
N THR A 184 -1.40 4.88 1.45
CA THR A 184 -0.18 5.49 0.92
C THR A 184 -0.47 6.49 -0.20
N LYS A 185 -1.47 6.24 -1.05
CA LYS A 185 -1.97 7.23 -2.03
C LYS A 185 -2.54 8.46 -1.33
N ILE A 186 -3.27 8.30 -0.22
CA ILE A 186 -3.72 9.42 0.61
C ILE A 186 -2.52 10.17 1.22
N ALA A 187 -1.50 9.44 1.68
CA ALA A 187 -0.28 10.03 2.24
C ALA A 187 0.44 10.96 1.24
N LYS A 188 0.32 10.70 -0.07
CA LYS A 188 0.86 11.59 -1.12
C LYS A 188 0.26 12.99 -1.11
N LEU A 189 -0.87 13.22 -0.46
CA LEU A 189 -1.49 14.54 -0.31
C LEU A 189 -0.85 15.37 0.80
N TYR A 190 0.03 14.78 1.62
CA TYR A 190 0.60 15.39 2.81
C TYR A 190 2.13 15.50 2.76
N GLN A 191 2.69 16.29 3.68
CA GLN A 191 4.08 16.20 4.10
C GLN A 191 4.23 15.05 5.08
N THR A 192 4.98 14.03 4.69
CA THR A 192 5.15 12.77 5.42
C THR A 192 6.61 12.61 5.89
N ASN A 193 6.79 11.89 7.00
CA ASN A 193 8.13 11.57 7.52
C ASN A 193 8.83 10.44 6.74
N ASN A 194 8.12 9.77 5.84
CA ASN A 194 8.67 8.80 4.91
C ASN A 194 8.17 9.14 3.51
N PRO A 195 9.01 9.14 2.47
CA PRO A 195 8.53 9.34 1.11
C PRO A 195 7.48 8.27 0.76
N PRO A 196 6.25 8.65 0.36
CA PRO A 196 5.20 7.68 0.06
C PRO A 196 5.58 6.71 -1.05
N ASP A 197 6.50 7.09 -1.95
CA ASP A 197 7.01 6.18 -2.97
C ASP A 197 7.83 5.01 -2.39
N VAL A 198 8.51 5.20 -1.25
CA VAL A 198 9.18 4.10 -0.51
C VAL A 198 8.14 3.14 0.09
N ASP A 199 7.05 3.67 0.64
CA ASP A 199 5.95 2.85 1.16
C ASP A 199 5.24 2.08 0.03
N MET A 200 5.05 2.71 -1.14
CA MET A 200 4.52 2.01 -2.33
C MET A 200 5.42 0.84 -2.79
N MET A 201 6.74 0.90 -2.59
CA MET A 201 7.61 -0.25 -2.88
C MET A 201 7.23 -1.46 -2.01
N LYS A 202 6.91 -1.26 -0.72
CA LYS A 202 6.45 -2.35 0.17
C LYS A 202 5.13 -2.94 -0.34
N TYR A 203 4.19 -2.07 -0.69
CA TYR A 203 2.90 -2.46 -1.24
C TYR A 203 3.06 -3.36 -2.48
N PHE A 204 3.84 -2.93 -3.46
CA PHE A 204 4.02 -3.68 -4.71
C PHE A 204 4.81 -4.97 -4.52
N THR A 205 5.79 -4.99 -3.63
CA THR A 205 6.52 -6.21 -3.26
C THR A 205 5.56 -7.25 -2.66
N ARG A 206 4.75 -6.84 -1.67
CA ARG A 206 3.73 -7.70 -1.03
C ARG A 206 2.66 -8.14 -2.02
N LYS A 207 2.22 -7.25 -2.90
CA LYS A 207 1.23 -7.56 -3.94
C LYS A 207 1.75 -8.59 -4.94
N SER A 208 3.03 -8.50 -5.30
CA SER A 208 3.67 -9.52 -6.12
C SER A 208 3.70 -10.88 -5.42
N LEU A 209 4.12 -10.93 -4.15
CA LEU A 209 4.10 -12.15 -3.33
C LEU A 209 2.69 -12.75 -3.23
N LEU A 210 1.68 -11.94 -2.95
CA LEU A 210 0.28 -12.37 -2.86
C LEU A 210 -0.25 -12.94 -4.17
N ASN A 211 0.06 -12.28 -5.30
CA ASN A 211 -0.32 -12.78 -6.62
C ASN A 211 0.33 -14.14 -6.91
N MET A 212 1.58 -14.36 -6.50
CA MET A 212 2.23 -15.68 -6.64
C MET A 212 1.59 -16.75 -5.75
N GLU A 213 1.11 -16.39 -4.56
CA GLU A 213 0.37 -17.33 -3.70
C GLU A 213 -0.92 -17.83 -4.36
N GLU A 214 -1.54 -16.99 -5.20
CA GLU A 214 -2.77 -17.28 -5.95
C GLU A 214 -2.50 -17.74 -7.41
N ASP A 215 -1.26 -18.11 -7.73
CA ASP A 215 -0.79 -18.50 -9.07
C ASP A 215 -1.05 -17.45 -10.18
N GLN A 216 -1.29 -16.20 -9.79
CA GLN A 216 -1.50 -15.04 -10.68
C GLN A 216 -0.16 -14.47 -11.16
N TRP A 217 0.64 -15.27 -11.87
CA TRP A 217 1.99 -14.89 -12.32
C TRP A 217 2.03 -13.59 -13.12
N GLU A 218 1.03 -13.31 -13.96
CA GLU A 218 0.96 -12.05 -14.70
C GLU A 218 0.72 -10.84 -13.77
N GLY A 219 -0.14 -11.01 -12.75
CA GLY A 219 -0.33 -10.01 -11.70
C GLY A 219 0.94 -9.77 -10.90
N ALA A 220 1.70 -10.83 -10.60
CA ALA A 220 2.98 -10.74 -9.92
C ALA A 220 4.02 -9.96 -10.76
N ARG A 221 4.13 -10.26 -12.06
CA ARG A 221 4.98 -9.52 -13.01
C ARG A 221 4.63 -8.05 -13.07
N LYS A 222 3.35 -7.72 -13.22
CA LYS A 222 2.90 -6.33 -13.24
C LYS A 222 3.25 -5.61 -11.93
N SER A 223 3.07 -6.28 -10.80
CA SER A 223 3.37 -5.70 -9.49
C SER A 223 4.88 -5.46 -9.31
N VAL A 224 5.75 -6.35 -9.79
CA VAL A 224 7.20 -6.12 -9.71
C VAL A 224 7.67 -5.01 -10.66
N GLN A 225 7.04 -4.85 -11.83
CA GLN A 225 7.29 -3.70 -12.72
C GLN A 225 6.86 -2.36 -12.07
N ASP A 226 5.73 -2.36 -11.36
CA ASP A 226 5.29 -1.19 -10.60
C ASP A 226 6.25 -0.86 -9.44
N LEU A 227 6.83 -1.89 -8.80
CA LEU A 227 7.91 -1.75 -7.80
C LEU A 227 9.16 -1.11 -8.42
N GLU A 228 9.64 -1.61 -9.56
CA GLU A 228 10.78 -1.03 -10.29
C GLU A 228 10.53 0.45 -10.60
N THR A 229 9.31 0.77 -11.06
CA THR A 229 8.89 2.14 -11.33
C THR A 229 8.91 3.04 -10.09
N GLN A 230 8.54 2.52 -8.90
CA GLN A 230 8.68 3.32 -7.67
C GLN A 230 10.14 3.47 -7.25
N TRP A 231 10.94 2.42 -7.42
CA TRP A 231 12.35 2.46 -7.10
C TRP A 231 13.10 3.50 -7.93
N ASP A 232 12.79 3.64 -9.22
CA ASP A 232 13.36 4.67 -10.09
C ASP A 232 13.04 6.09 -9.64
N LYS A 233 11.91 6.31 -8.96
CA LYS A 233 11.56 7.61 -8.36
C LYS A 233 12.32 7.85 -7.06
N VAL A 234 12.51 6.79 -6.28
CA VAL A 234 13.10 6.84 -4.95
C VAL A 234 14.63 6.96 -5.02
N LYS A 235 15.29 6.27 -5.96
CA LYS A 235 16.75 6.23 -6.12
C LYS A 235 17.41 7.61 -6.27
N PRO A 236 16.87 8.59 -7.03
CA PRO A 236 17.40 9.95 -7.09
C PRO A 236 17.31 10.74 -5.76
N MET A 237 16.48 10.31 -4.82
CA MET A 237 16.31 10.96 -3.52
C MET A 237 17.38 10.56 -2.50
N MET A 238 18.27 9.63 -2.88
CA MET A 238 19.29 9.08 -1.98
C MET A 238 20.42 10.06 -1.72
N ASP A 239 20.78 10.18 -0.45
CA ASP A 239 21.94 10.93 0.04
C ASP A 239 23.15 10.00 0.28
N GLU A 240 24.26 10.58 0.75
CA GLU A 240 25.49 9.83 1.06
C GLU A 240 25.27 8.66 2.05
N LYS A 241 24.35 8.83 3.02
CA LYS A 241 24.07 7.79 4.04
C LYS A 241 23.30 6.62 3.47
N THR A 242 22.42 6.88 2.50
CA THR A 242 21.57 5.89 1.84
C THR A 242 22.19 5.32 0.56
N ALA A 243 23.23 5.95 0.01
CA ALA A 243 23.93 5.51 -1.20
C ALA A 243 24.38 4.03 -1.15
N LYS A 244 24.86 3.56 0.01
CA LYS A 244 25.26 2.16 0.22
C LYS A 244 24.12 1.14 0.11
N LEU A 245 22.86 1.59 0.17
CA LEU A 245 21.67 0.75 0.04
C LEU A 245 21.15 0.70 -1.40
N ILE A 246 21.61 1.56 -2.30
CA ILE A 246 21.16 1.61 -3.70
C ILE A 246 21.44 0.27 -4.39
N ALA A 247 22.70 -0.13 -4.47
CA ALA A 247 23.08 -1.35 -5.19
C ALA A 247 22.44 -2.62 -4.59
N PRO A 248 22.42 -2.85 -3.26
CA PRO A 248 21.69 -3.98 -2.68
C PRO A 248 20.20 -3.99 -3.03
N THR A 249 19.55 -2.81 -3.05
CA THR A 249 18.14 -2.68 -3.40
C THR A 249 17.91 -3.00 -4.88
N ASP A 250 18.70 -2.40 -5.79
CA ASP A 250 18.72 -2.69 -7.23
C ASP A 250 18.80 -4.20 -7.49
N TYR A 251 19.83 -4.86 -6.94
CA TYR A 251 20.04 -6.29 -7.15
C TYR A 251 18.91 -7.14 -6.57
N SER A 252 18.39 -6.80 -5.39
CA SER A 252 17.30 -7.56 -4.79
C SER A 252 16.02 -7.49 -5.60
N ILE A 253 15.67 -6.31 -6.16
CA ILE A 253 14.48 -6.14 -7.01
C ILE A 253 14.63 -6.94 -8.30
N HIS A 254 15.79 -6.84 -8.96
CA HIS A 254 16.06 -7.56 -10.19
C HIS A 254 16.07 -9.09 -9.98
N ASP A 255 16.68 -9.58 -8.90
CA ASP A 255 16.66 -11.01 -8.56
C ASP A 255 15.23 -11.50 -8.29
N PHE A 256 14.41 -10.69 -7.61
CA PHE A 256 13.01 -10.99 -7.37
C PHE A 256 12.21 -11.05 -8.68
N ALA A 257 12.34 -10.04 -9.56
CA ALA A 257 11.72 -10.03 -10.88
C ALA A 257 12.09 -11.28 -11.69
N ARG A 258 13.38 -11.63 -11.74
CA ARG A 258 13.86 -12.84 -12.42
C ARG A 258 13.23 -14.11 -11.87
N SER A 259 13.11 -14.24 -10.55
CA SER A 259 12.51 -15.43 -9.93
C SER A 259 11.02 -15.58 -10.23
N ILE A 260 10.30 -14.46 -10.38
CA ILE A 260 8.90 -14.42 -10.84
C ILE A 260 8.81 -14.93 -12.28
N GLU A 261 9.70 -14.48 -13.17
CA GLU A 261 9.72 -14.95 -14.56
C GLU A 261 10.00 -16.45 -14.69
N GLN A 262 10.87 -16.97 -13.82
CA GLN A 262 11.17 -18.39 -13.73
C GLN A 262 10.04 -19.21 -13.08
N LYS A 263 9.00 -18.56 -12.57
CA LYS A 263 7.89 -19.16 -11.81
C LYS A 263 8.37 -20.04 -10.64
N ASN A 264 9.50 -19.68 -10.04
CA ASN A 264 10.05 -20.41 -8.90
C ASN A 264 9.53 -19.79 -7.61
N LYS A 265 8.41 -20.32 -7.11
CA LYS A 265 7.69 -19.75 -5.95
C LYS A 265 8.57 -19.65 -4.70
N ASP A 266 9.30 -20.70 -4.35
CA ASP A 266 10.16 -20.71 -3.16
C ASP A 266 11.28 -19.67 -3.24
N VAL A 267 11.96 -19.60 -4.39
CA VAL A 267 13.02 -18.61 -4.61
C VAL A 267 12.44 -17.20 -4.64
N ALA A 268 11.30 -17.00 -5.30
CA ALA A 268 10.66 -15.71 -5.39
C ALA A 268 10.17 -15.19 -4.04
N GLN A 269 9.65 -16.07 -3.18
CA GLN A 269 9.30 -15.73 -1.81
C GLN A 269 10.52 -15.23 -1.03
N ILE A 270 11.64 -15.96 -1.05
CA ILE A 270 12.89 -15.56 -0.38
C ILE A 270 13.39 -14.22 -0.92
N LYS A 271 13.39 -14.03 -2.25
CA LYS A 271 13.87 -12.80 -2.89
C LYS A 271 12.96 -11.61 -2.58
N GLY A 272 11.64 -11.80 -2.53
CA GLY A 272 10.70 -10.76 -2.11
C GLY A 272 10.91 -10.32 -0.66
N GLU A 273 11.19 -11.24 0.26
CA GLU A 273 11.51 -10.91 1.66
C GLU A 273 12.83 -10.13 1.80
N ILE A 274 13.83 -10.44 0.95
CA ILE A 274 15.08 -9.66 0.88
C ILE A 274 14.80 -8.23 0.40
N VAL A 275 13.92 -8.06 -0.60
CA VAL A 275 13.48 -6.74 -1.05
C VAL A 275 12.81 -5.97 0.09
N LEU A 276 11.85 -6.58 0.81
CA LEU A 276 11.19 -5.95 1.96
C LEU A 276 12.19 -5.52 3.03
N THR A 277 13.17 -6.38 3.34
CA THR A 277 14.24 -6.08 4.29
C THR A 277 15.07 -4.86 3.85
N ASN A 278 15.41 -4.77 2.57
CA ASN A 278 16.15 -3.63 2.02
C ASN A 278 15.31 -2.34 2.07
N ILE A 279 14.02 -2.40 1.75
CA ILE A 279 13.10 -1.26 1.85
C ILE A 279 12.98 -0.78 3.31
N ASP A 280 12.93 -1.69 4.28
CA ASP A 280 12.90 -1.34 5.70
C ASP A 280 14.18 -0.65 6.17
N ARG A 281 15.35 -1.12 5.70
CA ARG A 281 16.63 -0.45 5.97
C ARG A 281 16.64 0.94 5.37
N LEU A 282 16.15 1.08 4.14
CA LEU A 282 16.06 2.35 3.45
C LEU A 282 15.17 3.35 4.21
N THR A 283 13.96 2.91 4.58
CA THR A 283 13.00 3.71 5.37
C THR A 283 13.63 4.23 6.67
N LYS A 284 14.35 3.37 7.40
CA LYS A 284 15.02 3.75 8.65
C LYS A 284 16.10 4.82 8.45
N GLU A 285 16.91 4.70 7.40
CA GLU A 285 17.98 5.67 7.13
C GLU A 285 17.42 7.01 6.64
N ILE A 286 16.37 7.01 5.83
CA ILE A 286 15.66 8.24 5.42
C ILE A 286 15.09 8.96 6.66
N GLN A 287 14.40 8.24 7.54
CA GLN A 287 13.83 8.82 8.75
C GLN A 287 14.91 9.42 9.67
N LYS A 288 16.06 8.76 9.82
CA LYS A 288 17.19 9.29 10.60
C LYS A 288 17.79 10.55 9.97
N ALA A 289 17.79 10.66 8.65
CA ALA A 289 18.29 11.84 7.96
C ALA A 289 17.40 13.07 8.18
N GLN A 290 16.07 12.88 8.27
CA GLN A 290 15.09 13.94 8.49
C GLN A 290 14.96 14.43 9.94
N GLN A 291 15.48 13.68 10.91
CA GLN A 291 15.47 14.03 12.34
C GLN A 291 16.69 14.86 12.78
N LYS A 292 17.60 15.18 11.85
CA LYS A 292 18.79 16.01 12.08
C LYS A 292 18.61 17.36 11.43
#